data_AF-A0A924TPX4-F1
#
_entry.id   AF-A0A924TPX4-F1
#
_cell.length_a   1.000
_cell.length_b   1.000
_cell.length_c   1.000
_cell.angle_alpha   90.00
_cell.angle_beta   90.00
_cell.angle_gamma   90.00
#
_symmetry.space_group_name_H-M   'P 1'
#
loop_
_entity.id
_entity.type
_entity.pdbx_description
1 polymer ?
#
loop_
_entity_poly.entity_id
_entity_poly.type
_entity_poly.pdbx_seq_one_letter_code
_entity_poly.pdbx_strand_id
1 'polypeptide(L)'
;MPASRFRTTGSAWRVCVQVGATLRNLALVSEAATRVPADVRALAPDLPWRKVVAARNRLIHAYLGIDTDTVWSIVIDDVPARRVALVARLEALPA
;
A
#
# COMPACT_ATOMS: atom_id res chain seq x y z
N MET A 1 2.31 -22.98 33.24
CA MET A 1 2.89 -22.04 32.25
C MET A 1 3.12 -20.70 32.92
N PRO A 2 4.37 -20.19 33.09
CA PRO A 2 4.58 -18.90 33.70
C PRO A 2 4.65 -17.80 32.66
N ALA A 3 3.79 -16.79 32.83
CA ALA A 3 3.85 -15.52 32.13
C ALA A 3 5.13 -14.78 32.55
N SER A 4 6.17 -14.82 31.71
CA SER A 4 7.36 -14.01 31.93
C SER A 4 7.92 -13.51 30.60
N ARG A 5 8.19 -12.20 30.56
CA ARG A 5 8.89 -11.43 29.53
C ARG A 5 8.06 -10.84 28.38
N PHE A 6 7.20 -9.88 28.72
CA PHE A 6 7.07 -8.68 27.88
C PHE A 6 8.12 -7.66 28.35
N ARG A 7 9.25 -7.62 27.64
CA ARG A 7 10.26 -6.57 27.79
C ARG A 7 9.74 -5.33 27.07
N THR A 8 9.44 -4.27 27.81
CA THR A 8 9.16 -2.93 27.29
C THR A 8 10.47 -2.28 26.84
N THR A 9 10.82 -2.50 25.57
CA THR A 9 11.79 -1.64 24.85
C THR A 9 10.97 -0.64 24.01
N GLY A 10 11.44 0.60 23.86
CA GLY A 10 10.78 1.66 23.08
C GLY A 10 10.70 1.41 21.55
N SER A 11 10.46 0.17 21.15
CA SER A 11 10.36 -0.34 19.78
C SER A 11 8.90 -0.57 19.36
N ALA A 12 8.02 -1.00 20.27
CA ALA A 12 6.64 -1.35 19.92
C ALA A 12 5.81 -0.16 19.40
N TRP A 13 5.91 1.01 20.05
CA TRP A 13 5.21 2.21 19.58
C TRP A 13 5.71 2.69 18.22
N ARG A 14 7.03 2.53 17.96
CA ARG A 14 7.65 2.88 16.68
C ARG A 14 7.08 2.00 15.57
N VAL A 15 7.01 0.70 15.81
CA VAL A 15 6.42 -0.27 14.87
C VAL A 15 4.94 0.06 14.61
N CYS A 16 4.14 0.31 15.64
CA CYS A 16 2.72 0.66 15.46
C CYS A 16 2.52 1.98 14.67
N VAL A 17 3.33 3.00 14.95
CA VAL A 17 3.26 4.29 14.23
C VAL A 17 3.72 4.12 12.78
N GLN A 18 4.78 3.36 12.52
CA GLN A 18 5.27 3.08 11.17
C GLN A 18 4.26 2.29 10.35
N VAL A 19 3.69 1.23 10.93
CA VAL A 19 2.63 0.45 10.27
C VAL A 19 1.41 1.32 10.02
N GLY A 20 0.96 2.11 11.00
CA GLY A 20 -0.16 3.03 10.85
C GLY A 20 0.06 4.08 9.76
N ALA A 21 1.24 4.68 9.69
CA ALA A 21 1.61 5.64 8.65
C ALA A 21 1.63 5.00 7.26
N THR A 22 2.18 3.79 7.14
CA THR A 22 2.19 3.02 5.89
C THR A 22 0.78 2.70 5.40
N LEU A 23 -0.09 2.20 6.29
CA LEU A 23 -1.49 1.92 5.97
C LEU A 23 -2.23 3.18 5.50
N ARG A 24 -1.99 4.32 6.16
CA ARG A 24 -2.56 5.61 5.77
C ARG A 24 -2.11 6.03 4.37
N ASN A 25 -0.82 5.92 4.07
CA ASN A 25 -0.27 6.27 2.77
C ASN A 25 -0.83 5.39 1.65
N LEU A 26 -0.94 4.07 1.87
CA LEU A 26 -1.57 3.16 0.90
C LEU A 26 -3.06 3.49 0.67
N ALA A 27 -3.79 3.89 1.72
CA ALA A 27 -5.16 4.36 1.58
C ALA A 27 -5.26 5.65 0.75
N LEU A 28 -4.33 6.59 0.91
CA LEU A 28 -4.27 7.81 0.10
C LEU A 28 -3.99 7.51 -1.37
N VAL A 29 -3.09 6.56 -1.67
CA VAL A 29 -2.84 6.10 -3.05
C VAL A 29 -4.10 5.48 -3.66
N SER A 30 -4.83 4.68 -2.89
CA SER A 30 -6.10 4.07 -3.33
C SER A 30 -7.14 5.14 -3.67
N GLU A 31 -7.27 6.17 -2.82
CA GLU A 31 -8.17 7.31 -3.02
C GLU A 31 -7.75 8.18 -4.21
N ALA A 32 -6.45 8.39 -4.42
CA ALA A 32 -5.97 9.10 -5.61
C ALA A 32 -6.33 8.31 -6.88
N ALA A 33 -6.15 6.99 -6.85
CA ALA A 33 -6.46 6.11 -7.97
C ALA A 33 -7.95 6.12 -8.36
N THR A 34 -8.89 6.32 -7.42
CA THR A 34 -10.33 6.42 -7.74
C THR A 34 -10.66 7.65 -8.59
N ARG A 35 -9.85 8.71 -8.46
CA ARG A 35 -10.04 10.00 -9.14
C ARG A 35 -9.39 10.06 -10.51
N VAL A 36 -8.51 9.12 -10.84
CA VAL A 36 -7.90 9.02 -12.18
C VAL A 36 -9.00 8.69 -13.21
N PRO A 37 -9.21 9.51 -14.25
CA PRO A 37 -10.22 9.27 -15.28
C PRO A 37 -9.97 7.99 -16.10
N ALA A 38 -11.03 7.42 -16.70
CA ALA A 38 -10.96 6.10 -17.34
C ALA A 38 -10.07 6.07 -18.60
N ASP A 39 -10.07 7.15 -19.38
CA ASP A 39 -9.19 7.40 -20.51
C ASP A 39 -7.72 7.42 -20.08
N VAL A 40 -7.39 8.09 -18.97
CA VAL A 40 -6.03 8.09 -18.41
C VAL A 40 -5.64 6.70 -17.91
N ARG A 41 -6.56 5.95 -17.29
CA ARG A 41 -6.30 4.55 -16.89
C ARG A 41 -6.04 3.65 -18.09
N ALA A 42 -6.71 3.91 -19.22
CA ALA A 42 -6.52 3.16 -20.46
C ALA A 42 -5.10 3.33 -21.05
N LEU A 43 -4.39 4.39 -20.68
CA LEU A 43 -2.98 4.60 -21.04
C LEU A 43 -2.02 3.66 -20.28
N ALA A 44 -2.47 3.01 -19.20
CA ALA A 44 -1.68 2.05 -18.44
C ALA A 44 -2.53 0.80 -18.09
N PRO A 45 -2.91 -0.03 -19.08
CA PRO A 45 -3.79 -1.18 -18.89
C PRO A 45 -3.12 -2.34 -18.15
N ASP A 46 -1.77 -2.35 -18.12
CA ASP A 46 -0.95 -3.30 -17.37
C ASP A 46 -1.01 -3.08 -15.85
N LEU A 47 -1.39 -1.87 -15.41
CA LEU A 47 -1.63 -1.60 -14.00
C LEU A 47 -2.98 -2.20 -13.57
N PRO A 48 -3.02 -2.97 -12.47
CA PRO A 48 -4.27 -3.56 -11.99
C PRO A 48 -5.10 -2.52 -11.22
N TRP A 49 -5.65 -1.53 -11.93
CA TRP A 49 -6.39 -0.38 -11.38
C TRP A 49 -7.47 -0.78 -10.36
N ARG A 50 -8.25 -1.83 -10.66
CA ARG A 50 -9.25 -2.35 -9.74
C ARG A 50 -8.65 -2.80 -8.41
N LYS A 51 -7.48 -3.45 -8.44
CA LYS A 51 -6.77 -3.87 -7.22
C LYS A 51 -6.21 -2.67 -6.45
N VAL A 52 -5.68 -1.66 -7.15
CA VAL A 52 -5.18 -0.42 -6.52
C VAL A 52 -6.30 0.32 -5.80
N VAL A 53 -7.44 0.51 -6.48
CA VAL A 53 -8.61 1.17 -5.90
C VAL A 53 -9.20 0.37 -4.73
N ALA A 54 -9.28 -0.95 -4.85
CA ALA A 54 -9.81 -1.83 -3.80
C ALA A 54 -8.84 -2.06 -2.62
N ALA A 55 -7.59 -1.58 -2.70
CA ALA A 55 -6.57 -1.84 -1.68
C ALA A 55 -7.00 -1.29 -0.31
N ARG A 56 -7.67 -0.13 -0.25
CA ARG A 56 -8.25 0.40 1.00
C ARG A 56 -9.12 -0.61 1.74
N ASN A 57 -9.99 -1.34 1.04
CA ASN A 57 -10.89 -2.30 1.67
C ASN A 57 -10.10 -3.47 2.26
N ARG A 58 -9.08 -3.95 1.54
CA ARG A 58 -8.19 -5.02 2.03
C ARG A 58 -7.40 -4.59 3.27
N LEU A 59 -6.94 -3.34 3.32
CA LEU A 59 -6.18 -2.79 4.45
C LEU A 59 -7.05 -2.57 5.70
N ILE A 60 -8.32 -2.20 5.53
CA ILE A 60 -9.25 -2.01 6.66
C ILE A 60 -9.74 -3.36 7.22
N HIS A 61 -9.91 -4.39 6.39
CA HIS A 61 -10.27 -5.72 6.88
C HIS A 61 -9.11 -6.45 7.57
N ALA A 62 -7.85 -6.08 7.28
CA ALA A 62 -6.67 -6.57 8.00
C ALA A 62 -6.53 -5.97 9.43
N TYR A 63 -7.39 -5.03 9.83
CA TYR A 63 -7.28 -4.31 11.11
C TYR A 63 -7.64 -5.17 12.34
N LEU A 64 -8.34 -6.30 12.17
CA LEU A 64 -8.68 -7.23 13.26
C LEU A 64 -7.59 -8.28 13.54
N GLY A 65 -6.49 -8.25 12.79
CA GLY A 65 -5.34 -9.15 12.95
C GLY A 65 -4.34 -8.79 11.87
N ILE A 66 -3.43 -7.87 12.19
CA ILE A 66 -2.50 -7.29 11.22
C ILE A 66 -1.55 -8.39 10.75
N ASP A 67 -1.86 -8.99 9.60
CA ASP A 67 -0.87 -9.69 8.81
C ASP A 67 0.08 -8.62 8.21
N THR A 68 1.07 -8.28 9.02
CA THR A 68 2.04 -7.23 8.71
C THR A 68 2.90 -7.65 7.51
N ASP A 69 3.03 -8.95 7.26
CA ASP A 69 3.78 -9.50 6.13
C ASP A 69 3.07 -9.21 4.81
N THR A 70 1.74 -9.31 4.76
CA THR A 70 0.96 -8.88 3.58
C THR A 70 1.14 -7.38 3.31
N VAL A 71 1.12 -6.53 4.35
CA VAL A 71 1.35 -5.08 4.18
C VAL A 71 2.76 -4.81 3.66
N TRP A 72 3.76 -5.52 4.19
CA TRP A 72 5.14 -5.35 3.78
C TRP A 72 5.44 -5.86 2.38
N SER A 73 4.85 -6.98 1.95
CA SER A 73 4.94 -7.43 0.56
C SER A 73 4.34 -6.41 -0.40
N ILE A 74 3.20 -5.79 -0.05
CA ILE A 74 2.63 -4.72 -0.90
C ILE A 74 3.60 -3.54 -1.03
N VAL A 75 4.25 -3.14 0.06
CA VAL A 75 5.16 -1.98 0.04
C VAL A 75 6.49 -2.27 -0.63
N ILE A 76 7.05 -3.46 -0.42
CA ILE A 76 8.38 -3.83 -0.91
C ILE A 76 8.32 -4.35 -2.34
N ASP A 77 7.31 -5.16 -2.68
CA ASP A 77 7.24 -5.84 -3.98
C ASP A 77 6.35 -5.08 -4.96
N ASP A 78 5.11 -4.77 -4.55
CA ASP A 78 4.09 -4.24 -5.47
C ASP A 78 4.27 -2.75 -5.78
N VAL A 79 4.51 -1.91 -4.76
CA VAL A 79 4.60 -0.45 -4.92
C VAL A 79 5.76 -0.05 -5.83
N PRO A 80 7.00 -0.55 -5.67
CA PRO A 80 8.12 -0.13 -6.50
C PRO A 80 7.94 -0.56 -7.96
N ALA A 81 7.51 -1.81 -8.20
CA ALA A 81 7.26 -2.32 -9.54
C ALA A 81 6.22 -1.47 -10.29
N ARG A 82 5.11 -1.12 -9.62
CA ARG A 82 4.05 -0.29 -10.21
C ARG A 82 4.49 1.15 -10.43
N ARG A 83 5.32 1.71 -9.55
CA ARG A 83 5.91 3.05 -9.73
C ARG A 83 6.79 3.09 -10.98
N VAL A 84 7.66 2.10 -11.16
CA VAL A 84 8.56 2.04 -12.32
C VAL A 84 7.74 1.96 -13.62
N ALA A 85 6.75 1.07 -13.69
CA ALA A 85 5.88 0.96 -14.85
C ALA A 85 5.13 2.27 -15.16
N LEU A 86 4.59 2.94 -14.13
CA LEU A 86 3.86 4.20 -14.30
C LEU A 86 4.78 5.34 -14.76
N VAL A 87 5.97 5.50 -14.16
CA VAL A 87 6.93 6.55 -14.54
C VAL A 87 7.40 6.36 -15.97
N ALA A 88 7.80 5.14 -16.34
CA ALA A 88 8.20 4.82 -17.71
C ALA A 88 7.09 5.14 -18.72
N ARG A 89 5.82 4.91 -18.34
CA ARG A 89 4.67 5.26 -19.18
C ARG A 89 4.48 6.77 -19.32
N LEU A 90 4.57 7.53 -18.22
CA LEU A 90 4.44 8.98 -18.24
C LEU A 90 5.53 9.64 -19.09
N GLU A 91 6.76 9.13 -19.04
CA GLU A 91 7.88 9.61 -19.87
C GLU A 91 7.70 9.29 -21.36
N ALA A 92 6.94 8.23 -21.68
CA ALA A 92 6.66 7.82 -23.06
C ALA A 92 5.44 8.50 -23.69
N LEU A 93 4.70 9.34 -22.93
CA LEU A 93 3.58 10.09 -23.50
C LEU A 93 4.11 11.28 -24.33
N PRO A 94 3.58 11.50 -25.55
CA PRO A 94 3.90 12.70 -26.31
C PRO A 94 3.42 13.94 -25.54
N ALA A 95 4.23 15.01 -25.60
CA ALA A 95 3.95 16.30 -24.95
C ALA A 95 2.70 16.98 -25.50
#